data_AF-A0A527HLY6-F1
#
_entry.id   AF-A0A527HLY6-F1
#
_cell.length_a   1.000
_cell.length_b   1.000
_cell.length_c   1.000
_cell.angle_alpha   90.00
_cell.angle_beta   90.00
_cell.angle_gamma   90.00
#
_symmetry.space_group_name_H-M   'P 1'
#
loop_
_entity.id
_entity.type
_entity.pdbx_description
1 polymer ?
#
loop_
_entity_poly.entity_id
_entity_poly.type
_entity_poly.pdbx_seq_one_letter_code
_entity_poly.pdbx_strand_id
1 'polypeptide(L)'
;MTSTASLAVRLCGTEQLEEPLRTLRAGSLSLAFDNGALRYIRIGTIEVLRGISFLVRDENWGTCTPVLDDLRIDERPDAFAIEYR
;
A
#
# COMPACT_ATOMS: atom_id res chain seq x y z
N MET A 1 12.66 32.21 16.42
CA MET A 1 12.66 32.11 14.94
C MET A 1 11.58 31.11 14.56
N THR A 2 10.46 31.56 14.01
CA THR A 2 9.41 30.67 13.50
C THR A 2 9.94 30.06 12.20
N SER A 3 10.33 28.79 12.25
CA SER A 3 10.61 28.02 11.03
C SER A 3 9.31 27.96 10.23
N THR A 4 9.29 28.57 9.06
CA THR A 4 8.18 28.43 8.13
C THR A 4 8.09 26.95 7.74
N ALA A 5 6.91 26.34 7.94
CA ALA A 5 6.68 24.96 7.53
C ALA A 5 6.94 24.80 6.02
N SER A 6 7.49 23.66 5.62
CA SER A 6 7.73 23.35 4.22
C SER A 6 6.43 23.33 3.41
N LEU A 7 6.55 23.36 2.09
CA LEU A 7 5.38 23.23 1.22
C LEU A 7 4.68 21.87 1.40
N ALA A 8 5.42 20.78 1.61
CA ALA A 8 4.87 19.44 1.79
C ALA A 8 4.04 19.36 3.08
N VAL A 9 4.56 19.86 4.20
CA VAL A 9 3.79 19.91 5.46
C VAL A 9 2.55 20.79 5.32
N ARG A 10 2.63 21.90 4.58
CA ARG A 10 1.48 22.79 4.36
C ARG A 10 0.38 22.17 3.50
N LEU A 11 0.73 21.33 2.53
CA LEU A 11 -0.23 20.72 1.60
C LEU A 11 -0.74 19.36 2.09
N CYS A 12 0.14 18.57 2.71
CA CYS A 12 -0.10 17.16 3.00
C CYS A 12 -0.03 16.84 4.51
N GLY A 13 0.37 17.79 5.34
CA GLY A 13 0.51 17.58 6.79
C GLY A 13 1.74 16.77 7.21
N THR A 14 2.60 16.35 6.26
CA THR A 14 3.78 15.52 6.52
C THR A 14 4.88 15.74 5.48
N GLU A 15 6.13 15.48 5.87
CA GLU A 15 7.29 15.34 4.96
C GLU A 15 7.41 13.92 4.40
N GLN A 16 6.65 12.97 4.96
CA GLN A 16 6.73 11.57 4.59
C GLN A 16 6.28 11.36 3.15
N LEU A 17 7.17 10.78 2.35
CA LEU A 17 6.86 10.38 0.98
C LEU A 17 6.13 9.04 0.99
N GLU A 18 5.14 8.91 0.11
CA GLU A 18 4.44 7.66 -0.11
C GLU A 18 5.26 6.79 -1.08
N GLU A 19 5.47 5.52 -0.73
CA GLU A 19 6.19 4.60 -1.62
C GLU A 19 5.32 4.27 -2.84
N PRO A 20 5.93 4.12 -4.03
CA PRO A 20 5.19 3.78 -5.22
C PRO A 20 4.54 2.39 -5.09
N LEU A 21 3.26 2.32 -5.47
CA LEU A 21 2.47 1.09 -5.47
C LEU A 21 3.06 0.05 -6.44
N ARG A 22 3.25 -1.19 -5.98
CA ARG A 22 3.63 -2.32 -6.87
C ARG A 22 2.38 -2.97 -7.44
N THR A 23 2.21 -2.96 -8.76
CA THR A 23 1.06 -3.64 -9.39
C THR A 23 1.36 -5.12 -9.60
N LEU A 24 0.45 -6.01 -9.18
CA LEU A 24 0.49 -7.45 -9.44
C LEU A 24 -0.66 -7.87 -10.36
N ARG A 25 -0.43 -8.90 -11.18
CA ARG A 25 -1.39 -9.36 -12.20
C ARG A 25 -1.48 -10.89 -12.25
N ALA A 26 -2.70 -11.38 -12.49
CA ALA A 26 -3.00 -12.79 -12.71
C ALA A 26 -4.14 -12.89 -13.74
N GLY A 27 -3.80 -13.04 -15.02
CA GLY A 27 -4.79 -12.94 -16.10
C GLY A 27 -5.52 -11.58 -16.09
N SER A 28 -6.83 -11.58 -15.94
CA SER A 28 -7.65 -10.36 -15.87
C SER A 28 -7.65 -9.69 -14.47
N LEU A 29 -7.16 -10.38 -13.44
CA LEU A 29 -7.04 -9.85 -12.09
C LEU A 29 -5.82 -8.91 -12.02
N SER A 30 -6.00 -7.75 -11.40
CA SER A 30 -4.89 -6.86 -11.04
C SER A 30 -5.14 -6.19 -9.70
N LEU A 31 -4.06 -5.90 -8.97
CA LEU A 31 -4.12 -5.15 -7.72
C LEU A 31 -2.84 -4.35 -7.50
N ALA A 32 -2.88 -3.40 -6.58
CA ALA A 32 -1.71 -2.72 -6.06
C ALA A 32 -1.34 -3.33 -4.70
N PHE A 33 -0.08 -3.71 -4.53
CA PHE A 33 0.53 -4.06 -3.26
C PHE A 33 1.19 -2.81 -2.66
N ASP A 34 0.84 -2.53 -1.40
CA ASP A 34 1.12 -1.29 -0.69
C ASP A 34 1.37 -1.60 0.79
N ASN A 35 2.63 -1.59 1.22
CA ASN A 35 3.01 -1.75 2.63
C ASN A 35 2.32 -2.96 3.32
N GLY A 36 2.26 -4.11 2.63
CA GLY A 36 1.62 -5.33 3.15
C GLY A 36 0.11 -5.43 2.90
N ALA A 37 -0.51 -4.34 2.44
CA ALA A 37 -1.91 -4.30 2.04
C ALA A 37 -2.09 -4.51 0.53
N LEU A 38 -3.28 -4.96 0.17
CA LEU A 38 -3.77 -5.03 -1.20
C LEU A 38 -4.76 -3.88 -1.42
N ARG A 39 -4.61 -3.17 -2.53
CA ARG A 39 -5.42 -2.01 -2.91
C ARG A 39 -5.94 -2.16 -4.33
N TYR A 40 -7.10 -1.56 -4.58
CA TYR A 40 -7.67 -1.39 -5.92
C TYR A 40 -7.74 -2.69 -6.73
N ILE A 41 -8.28 -3.73 -6.12
CA ILE A 41 -8.35 -5.07 -6.72
C ILE A 41 -9.42 -5.04 -7.82
N ARG A 42 -8.98 -5.34 -9.04
CA ARG A 42 -9.75 -5.19 -10.27
C ARG A 42 -9.81 -6.48 -11.06
N ILE A 43 -10.95 -6.72 -11.70
CA ILE A 43 -11.08 -7.68 -12.79
C ILE A 43 -11.31 -6.86 -14.08
N GLY A 44 -10.33 -6.88 -14.98
CA GLY A 44 -10.30 -5.98 -16.12
C GLY A 44 -10.22 -4.52 -15.65
N THR A 45 -11.23 -3.72 -16.02
CA THR A 45 -11.32 -2.30 -15.65
C THR A 45 -12.16 -2.04 -14.39
N ILE A 46 -12.88 -3.05 -13.90
CA ILE A 46 -13.84 -2.90 -12.80
C ILE A 46 -13.12 -3.16 -11.48
N GLU A 47 -13.15 -2.19 -10.58
CA GLU A 47 -12.71 -2.38 -9.20
C GLU A 47 -13.77 -3.18 -8.43
N VAL A 48 -13.39 -4.38 -8.00
CA VAL A 48 -14.27 -5.32 -7.30
C VAL A 48 -14.06 -5.28 -5.78
N LEU A 49 -12.87 -4.87 -5.33
CA LEU A 49 -12.58 -4.71 -3.91
C LEU A 49 -11.56 -3.58 -3.70
N ARG A 50 -11.90 -2.63 -2.82
CA ARG A 50 -11.04 -1.46 -2.55
C ARG A 50 -9.72 -1.85 -1.88
N GLY A 51 -9.75 -2.80 -0.95
CA GLY A 51 -8.53 -3.31 -0.36
C GLY A 51 -8.69 -4.37 0.73
N ILE A 52 -7.57 -5.02 1.04
CA ILE A 52 -7.38 -5.98 2.13
C ILE A 52 -6.14 -5.51 2.88
N SER A 53 -6.26 -5.26 4.18
CA SER A 53 -5.18 -4.67 4.98
C SER A 53 -5.18 -5.19 6.40
N PHE A 54 -3.99 -5.35 6.98
CA PHE A 54 -3.79 -5.71 8.38
C PHE A 54 -3.39 -4.45 9.14
N LEU A 55 -4.38 -3.77 9.71
CA LEU A 55 -4.17 -2.46 10.32
C LEU A 55 -3.80 -2.60 11.79
N VAL A 56 -2.65 -2.05 12.16
CA VAL A 56 -2.31 -1.73 13.55
C VAL A 56 -2.57 -0.24 13.75
N ARG A 57 -3.32 0.10 14.79
CA ARG A 57 -3.64 1.48 15.11
C ARG A 57 -3.28 1.84 16.53
N ASP A 58 -2.79 3.07 16.69
CA ASP A 58 -2.55 3.68 17.99
C ASP A 58 -3.86 4.21 18.61
N GLU A 59 -3.77 4.73 19.83
CA GLU A 59 -4.89 5.30 20.57
C GLU A 59 -5.52 6.53 19.89
N ASN A 60 -4.80 7.16 18.97
CA ASN A 60 -5.21 8.35 18.22
C ASN A 60 -5.74 8.01 16.83
N TRP A 61 -6.02 6.73 16.55
CA TRP A 61 -6.46 6.21 15.25
C TRP A 61 -5.42 6.34 14.12
N GLY A 62 -4.18 6.67 14.46
CA GLY A 62 -3.05 6.62 13.53
C GLY A 62 -2.85 5.20 13.04
N THR A 63 -2.52 5.02 11.76
CA THR A 63 -2.18 3.71 11.20
C THR A 63 -0.66 3.58 11.17
N CYS A 64 -0.13 2.65 11.94
CA CYS A 64 1.31 2.40 12.00
C CYS A 64 1.77 1.80 10.67
N THR A 65 2.87 2.32 10.10
CA THR A 65 3.50 1.71 8.92
C THR A 65 4.23 0.45 9.35
N PRO A 66 3.88 -0.74 8.83
CA PRO A 66 4.55 -1.97 9.20
C PRO A 66 5.95 -2.03 8.60
N VAL A 67 6.88 -2.65 9.31
CA VAL A 67 8.15 -3.13 8.73
C VAL A 67 7.90 -4.56 8.29
N LEU A 68 7.91 -4.80 6.98
CA LEU A 68 7.71 -6.14 6.42
C LEU A 68 9.01 -6.96 6.53
N ASP A 69 8.93 -8.17 7.09
CA ASP A 69 10.04 -9.12 7.15
C ASP A 69 9.78 -10.33 6.23
N ASP A 70 10.86 -10.85 5.64
CA ASP A 70 10.83 -11.99 4.71
C ASP A 70 9.76 -11.89 3.60
N LEU A 71 9.60 -10.69 3.02
CA LEU A 71 8.64 -10.47 1.94
C LEU A 71 9.04 -11.24 0.68
N ARG A 72 8.19 -12.17 0.26
CA ARG A 72 8.33 -12.97 -0.96
C ARG A 72 7.13 -12.73 -1.86
N ILE A 73 7.42 -12.39 -3.11
CA ILE A 73 6.41 -12.21 -4.14
C ILE A 73 6.79 -13.07 -5.34
N ASP A 74 5.97 -14.08 -5.63
CA ASP A 74 6.09 -14.94 -6.81
C ASP A 74 5.05 -14.51 -7.85
N GLU A 75 5.48 -14.13 -9.04
CA GLU A 75 4.62 -13.67 -10.13
C GLU A 75 4.69 -14.63 -11.32
N ARG A 76 3.51 -15.03 -11.78
CA ARG A 76 3.30 -15.90 -12.95
C ARG A 76 2.24 -15.25 -13.85
N PRO A 77 2.11 -15.68 -15.12
CA PRO A 77 1.16 -15.04 -16.04
C PRO A 77 -0.30 -15.03 -15.56
N ASP A 78 -0.72 -16.08 -14.84
CA ASP A 78 -2.09 -16.35 -14.40
C ASP A 78 -2.25 -16.45 -12.88
N ALA A 79 -1.18 -16.20 -12.12
CA ALA A 79 -1.19 -16.27 -10.67
C ALA A 79 -0.08 -15.39 -10.05
N PHE A 80 -0.30 -14.95 -8.82
CA PHE A 80 0.77 -14.45 -7.96
C PHE A 80 0.55 -14.91 -6.52
N ALA A 81 1.62 -15.02 -5.75
CA ALA A 81 1.60 -15.30 -4.32
C ALA A 81 2.42 -14.25 -3.58
N ILE A 82 1.91 -13.81 -2.43
CA ILE A 82 2.56 -12.85 -1.55
C ILE A 82 2.63 -13.48 -0.17
N GLU A 83 3.83 -13.56 0.38
CA GLU A 83 4.11 -14.14 1.68
C GLU A 83 5.05 -13.20 2.45
N TYR A 84 4.85 -13.09 3.75
CA TYR A 84 5.71 -12.36 4.67
C TYR A 84 5.51 -12.94 6.09
N ARG A 85 6.46 -12.63 6.99
CA ARG A 85 6.42 -13.04 8.39
C ARG A 85 5.95 -11.90 9.30
#